data_AF-A0A4Y4D397-F1
#
_entry.id   AF-A0A4Y4D397-F1
#
_cell.length_a   1.000
_cell.length_b   1.000
_cell.length_c   1.000
_cell.angle_alpha   90.00
_cell.angle_beta   90.00
_cell.angle_gamma   90.00
#
_symmetry.space_group_name_H-M   'P 1'
#
loop_
_entity.id
_entity.type
_entity.pdbx_description
1 polymer ?
#
loop_
_entity_poly.entity_id
_entity_poly.type
_entity_poly.pdbx_seq_one_letter_code
_entity_poly.pdbx_strand_id
1 'polypeptide(L)'
;MVAARGRFRPLFYSGGMSDAPRSERFEFTDDPATGSGEHEQGSDPLGLPDETLDEVNHQMRDIAEVPAVEVITTAAVHLMSAAAVKCGLAAGDDAEELKDLDEARKLITALAGFVTAAAPEIGSQHAGPLRDGLKSLQLAFREASPFPDAPGAGPGEKFTGPVYG
;
A
#
# COMPACT_ATOMS: atom_id res chain seq x y z
N MET A 1 -11.75 55.35 20.67
CA MET A 1 -11.24 56.55 19.99
C MET A 1 -10.57 56.09 18.69
N VAL A 2 -11.13 56.54 17.56
CA VAL A 2 -10.62 56.50 16.17
C VAL A 2 -10.52 55.16 15.43
N ALA A 3 -11.33 55.10 14.37
CA ALA A 3 -11.35 54.12 13.29
C ALA A 3 -10.54 54.60 12.07
N ALA A 4 -10.03 53.67 11.26
CA ALA A 4 -9.76 53.85 9.82
C ALA A 4 -9.60 52.45 9.20
N ARG A 5 -10.59 51.84 8.52
CA ARG A 5 -11.10 52.09 7.15
C ARG A 5 -9.99 52.22 6.09
N GLY A 6 -9.49 51.08 5.61
CA GLY A 6 -8.72 50.94 4.36
C GLY A 6 -9.54 50.17 3.31
N ARG A 7 -9.60 50.69 2.08
CA ARG A 7 -10.57 50.38 1.02
C ARG A 7 -10.28 49.09 0.24
N PHE A 8 -11.36 48.39 -0.12
CA PHE A 8 -11.44 47.48 -1.28
C PHE A 8 -11.49 48.30 -2.58
N ARG A 9 -10.71 47.91 -3.60
CA ARG A 9 -11.07 48.08 -5.02
C ARG A 9 -10.61 46.85 -5.84
N PRO A 10 -11.41 46.42 -6.82
CA PRO A 10 -11.18 45.21 -7.61
C PRO A 10 -10.23 45.50 -8.79
N LEU A 11 -9.38 44.54 -9.12
CA LEU A 11 -8.75 44.49 -10.44
C LEU A 11 -9.63 43.62 -11.34
N PHE A 12 -10.48 44.28 -12.11
CA PHE A 12 -11.05 43.69 -13.32
C PHE A 12 -9.94 43.66 -14.37
N TYR A 13 -9.48 42.45 -14.75
CA TYR A 13 -8.81 42.25 -16.02
C TYR A 13 -9.85 41.69 -17.00
N SER A 14 -10.28 42.54 -17.93
CA SER A 14 -11.03 42.14 -19.12
C SER A 14 -10.02 41.79 -20.21
N GLY A 15 -10.13 40.59 -20.78
CA GLY A 15 -9.34 40.19 -21.93
C GLY A 15 -9.58 38.73 -22.23
N GLY A 16 -10.69 38.47 -22.92
CA GLY A 16 -11.16 37.13 -23.24
C GLY A 16 -10.21 36.36 -24.16
N MET A 17 -10.09 35.07 -23.87
CA MET A 17 -9.81 34.05 -24.86
C MET A 17 -10.51 32.78 -24.37
N SER A 18 -11.69 32.54 -24.93
CA SER A 18 -12.40 31.26 -25.04
C SER A 18 -12.00 30.15 -24.06
N ASP A 19 -12.78 30.00 -23.00
CA ASP A 19 -12.86 28.77 -22.22
C ASP A 19 -13.89 27.86 -22.89
N ALA A 20 -13.41 26.92 -23.69
CA ALA A 20 -14.18 25.79 -24.15
C ALA A 20 -13.27 24.57 -24.04
N PRO A 21 -13.69 23.48 -23.37
CA PRO A 21 -12.95 22.23 -23.47
C PRO A 21 -13.00 21.81 -24.94
N ARG A 22 -11.84 21.71 -25.58
CA ARG A 22 -11.72 21.06 -26.89
C ARG A 22 -12.25 19.64 -26.72
N SER A 23 -13.49 19.41 -27.14
CA SER A 23 -13.99 18.08 -27.43
C SER A 23 -13.25 17.62 -28.68
N GLU A 24 -12.08 17.02 -28.51
CA GLU A 24 -11.48 16.21 -29.55
C GLU A 24 -12.39 15.00 -29.76
N ARG A 25 -13.41 15.20 -30.61
CA ARG A 25 -14.13 14.10 -31.22
C ARG A 25 -13.13 13.40 -32.12
N PHE A 26 -12.61 12.29 -31.63
CA PHE A 26 -11.78 11.39 -32.42
C PHE A 26 -12.70 10.73 -33.46
N GLU A 27 -12.68 11.24 -34.70
CA GLU A 27 -13.34 10.59 -35.82
C GLU A 27 -12.42 9.47 -36.33
N PHE A 28 -12.78 8.24 -35.98
CA PHE A 28 -12.18 7.05 -36.56
C PHE A 28 -12.77 6.86 -37.96
N THR A 29 -11.99 7.19 -39.00
CA THR A 29 -12.33 6.81 -40.36
C THR A 29 -12.06 5.32 -40.52
N ASP A 30 -13.12 4.51 -40.54
CA ASP A 30 -13.06 3.14 -41.07
C ASP A 30 -12.70 3.20 -42.55
N ASP A 31 -11.52 2.71 -42.91
CA ASP A 31 -11.10 2.53 -44.30
C ASP A 31 -11.26 1.04 -44.65
N PRO A 32 -12.32 0.62 -45.40
CA PRO A 32 -12.64 -0.78 -45.56
C PRO A 32 -12.10 -1.31 -46.90
N ALA A 33 -10.81 -1.65 -46.94
CA ALA A 33 -10.20 -2.64 -47.85
C ALA A 33 -8.67 -2.58 -47.62
N THR A 34 -7.93 -3.64 -47.31
CA THR A 34 -7.79 -4.91 -48.07
C THR A 34 -6.79 -5.77 -47.28
N GLY A 35 -6.99 -7.09 -47.19
CA GLY A 35 -5.88 -8.01 -46.87
C GLY A 35 -6.20 -9.09 -45.82
N SER A 36 -6.52 -10.27 -46.33
CA SER A 36 -6.66 -11.55 -45.62
C SER A 36 -5.31 -12.13 -45.16
N GLY A 37 -5.23 -12.56 -43.89
CA GLY A 37 -4.12 -13.34 -43.31
C GLY A 37 -2.85 -12.51 -43.13
N GLU A 38 -2.33 -12.29 -41.94
CA GLU A 38 -1.85 -13.29 -40.99
C GLU A 38 -2.12 -12.82 -39.56
N HIS A 39 -2.23 -13.74 -38.60
CA HIS A 39 -2.24 -13.39 -37.18
C HIS A 39 -0.91 -12.72 -36.83
N GLU A 40 -0.83 -11.39 -36.92
CA GLU A 40 0.23 -10.64 -36.25
C GLU A 40 0.03 -10.84 -34.75
N GLN A 41 0.92 -11.65 -34.16
CA GLN A 41 1.06 -11.81 -32.73
C GLN A 41 1.03 -10.43 -32.09
N GLY A 42 -0.02 -10.17 -31.32
CA GLY A 42 -0.20 -8.94 -30.58
C GLY A 42 1.09 -8.67 -29.81
N SER A 43 1.69 -7.52 -30.09
CA SER A 43 2.89 -7.04 -29.43
C SER A 43 2.68 -7.09 -27.92
N ASP A 44 3.35 -8.05 -27.29
CA ASP A 44 3.42 -8.18 -25.84
C ASP A 44 4.00 -6.89 -25.24
N PRO A 45 3.26 -6.15 -24.38
CA PRO A 45 3.76 -4.92 -23.78
C PRO A 45 4.94 -5.13 -22.81
N LEU A 46 5.19 -6.36 -22.36
CA LEU A 46 6.15 -6.69 -21.30
C LEU A 46 7.29 -7.62 -21.73
N GLY A 47 7.20 -8.27 -22.90
CA GLY A 47 8.22 -9.19 -23.41
C GLY A 47 8.44 -10.44 -22.54
N LEU A 48 7.37 -10.93 -21.90
CA LEU A 48 7.38 -12.11 -21.05
C LEU A 48 7.06 -13.36 -21.89
N PRO A 49 7.61 -14.55 -21.53
CA PRO A 49 7.20 -15.80 -22.17
C PRO A 49 5.69 -16.04 -22.03
N ASP A 50 5.03 -16.57 -23.06
CA ASP A 50 3.58 -16.88 -23.06
C ASP A 50 3.15 -17.71 -21.83
N GLU A 51 3.97 -18.69 -21.42
CA GLU A 51 3.70 -19.51 -20.23
C GLU A 51 3.67 -18.67 -18.94
N THR A 52 4.57 -17.68 -18.81
CA THR A 52 4.61 -16.78 -17.65
C THR A 52 3.42 -15.83 -17.63
N LEU A 53 3.00 -15.36 -18.81
CA LEU A 53 1.79 -14.54 -18.94
C LEU A 53 0.53 -15.33 -18.55
N ASP A 54 0.45 -16.59 -18.98
CA ASP A 54 -0.67 -17.49 -18.64
C ASP A 54 -0.73 -17.80 -17.14
N GLU A 55 0.42 -18.03 -16.48
CA GLU A 55 0.49 -18.21 -15.02
C GLU A 55 0.03 -16.97 -14.24
N VAL A 56 0.48 -15.78 -14.62
CA VAL A 56 0.05 -14.51 -14.00
C VAL A 56 -1.44 -14.29 -14.21
N ASN A 57 -1.94 -14.53 -15.43
CA ASN A 57 -3.37 -14.42 -15.74
C ASN A 57 -4.23 -15.42 -14.94
N HIS A 58 -3.73 -16.63 -14.71
CA HIS A 58 -4.39 -17.62 -13.87
C HIS A 58 -4.51 -17.13 -12.42
N GLN A 59 -3.40 -16.66 -11.84
CA GLN A 59 -3.39 -16.08 -10.49
C GLN A 59 -4.32 -14.87 -10.36
N MET A 60 -4.44 -14.05 -11.41
CA MET A 60 -5.37 -12.91 -11.46
C MET A 60 -6.85 -13.32 -11.51
N ARG A 61 -7.18 -14.46 -12.12
CA ARG A 61 -8.56 -14.99 -12.05
C ARG A 61 -8.86 -15.55 -10.68
N ASP A 62 -7.90 -16.27 -10.10
CA ASP A 62 -8.05 -16.85 -8.77
C ASP A 62 -8.28 -15.75 -7.71
N ILE A 63 -7.52 -14.65 -7.75
CA ILE A 63 -7.68 -13.55 -6.78
C ILE A 63 -9.04 -12.83 -6.89
N ALA A 64 -9.69 -12.87 -8.07
CA ALA A 64 -11.01 -12.26 -8.24
C ALA A 64 -12.11 -12.98 -7.44
N GLU A 65 -11.90 -14.26 -7.10
CA GLU A 65 -12.83 -15.08 -6.33
C GLU A 65 -12.50 -15.06 -4.82
N VAL A 66 -11.36 -14.50 -4.42
CA VAL A 66 -10.93 -14.46 -3.02
C VAL A 66 -11.63 -13.34 -2.25
N PRO A 67 -12.28 -13.63 -1.11
CA PRO A 67 -12.86 -12.60 -0.26
C PRO A 67 -11.82 -11.58 0.22
N ALA A 68 -12.21 -10.30 0.26
CA ALA A 68 -11.31 -9.23 0.72
C ALA A 68 -10.72 -9.49 2.12
N VAL A 69 -11.50 -10.09 3.03
CA VAL A 69 -11.02 -10.46 4.36
C VAL A 69 -9.83 -11.42 4.30
N GLU A 70 -9.85 -12.39 3.39
CA GLU A 70 -8.76 -13.37 3.24
C GLU A 70 -7.50 -12.72 2.67
N VAL A 71 -7.66 -11.83 1.68
CA VAL A 71 -6.54 -11.05 1.13
C VAL A 71 -5.90 -10.20 2.22
N ILE A 72 -6.72 -9.50 3.01
CA ILE A 72 -6.25 -8.63 4.10
C ILE A 72 -5.52 -9.44 5.17
N THR A 73 -6.10 -10.54 5.63
CA THR A 73 -5.46 -11.37 6.68
C THR A 73 -4.18 -12.00 6.19
N THR A 74 -4.13 -12.46 4.94
CA THR A 74 -2.94 -13.08 4.35
C THR A 74 -1.82 -12.06 4.19
N ALA A 75 -2.13 -10.86 3.68
CA ALA A 75 -1.16 -9.77 3.60
C ALA A 75 -0.61 -9.37 4.98
N ALA A 76 -1.46 -9.29 6.01
CA ALA A 76 -1.03 -9.02 7.38
C ALA A 76 -0.09 -10.10 7.92
N VAL A 77 -0.39 -11.37 7.68
CA VAL A 77 0.47 -12.50 8.09
C VAL A 77 1.83 -12.40 7.40
N HIS A 78 1.88 -12.09 6.11
CA HIS A 78 3.17 -11.91 5.41
C HIS A 78 4.00 -10.75 5.99
N LEU A 79 3.37 -9.61 6.28
CA LEU A 79 4.03 -8.49 6.95
C LEU A 79 4.52 -8.87 8.34
N MET A 80 3.72 -9.63 9.11
CA MET A 80 4.11 -10.13 10.43
C MET A 80 5.30 -11.09 10.36
N SER A 81 5.29 -12.05 9.45
CA SER A 81 6.39 -13.00 9.28
C SER A 81 7.67 -12.30 8.86
N ALA A 82 7.60 -11.36 7.91
CA ALA A 82 8.74 -10.56 7.49
C ALA A 82 9.30 -9.74 8.66
N ALA A 83 8.43 -9.07 9.44
CA ALA A 83 8.83 -8.31 10.62
C ALA A 83 9.47 -9.21 11.70
N ALA A 84 8.90 -10.39 11.94
CA ALA A 84 9.43 -11.35 12.92
C ALA A 84 10.84 -11.79 12.56
N VAL A 85 11.08 -12.14 11.29
CA VAL A 85 12.41 -12.48 10.77
C VAL A 85 13.38 -11.31 10.99
N LYS A 86 12.97 -10.09 10.65
CA LYS A 86 13.81 -8.89 10.83
C LYS A 86 14.05 -8.50 12.29
N CYS A 87 13.17 -8.89 13.21
CA CYS A 87 13.39 -8.79 14.65
C CYS A 87 14.33 -9.89 15.20
N GLY A 88 14.75 -10.87 14.39
CA GLY A 88 15.55 -12.01 14.84
C GLY A 88 14.74 -13.09 15.57
N LEU A 89 13.43 -13.16 15.33
CA LEU A 89 12.53 -14.15 15.94
C LEU A 89 12.38 -15.44 15.11
N ALA A 90 13.18 -15.61 14.05
CA ALA A 90 13.15 -16.82 13.25
C ALA A 90 13.64 -18.03 14.07
N ALA A 91 13.10 -19.22 13.80
CA ALA A 91 13.43 -20.43 14.55
C ALA A 91 14.72 -21.14 14.08
N GLY A 92 15.36 -20.66 13.02
CA GLY A 92 16.57 -21.25 12.42
C GLY A 92 17.87 -20.68 12.96
N ASP A 93 18.98 -21.38 12.71
CA ASP A 93 20.33 -20.95 13.10
C ASP A 93 20.77 -19.64 12.41
N ASP A 94 20.08 -19.26 11.34
CA ASP A 94 20.25 -18.04 10.55
C ASP A 94 19.50 -16.82 11.11
N ALA A 95 18.79 -16.95 12.23
CA ALA A 95 17.96 -15.87 12.78
C ALA A 95 18.74 -14.57 13.06
N GLU A 96 19.96 -14.67 13.58
CA GLU A 96 20.79 -13.48 13.84
C GLU A 96 21.35 -12.88 12.54
N GLU A 97 21.59 -13.68 11.50
CA GLU A 97 22.04 -13.20 10.19
C GLU A 97 20.95 -12.43 9.46
N LEU A 98 19.69 -12.82 9.65
CA LEU A 98 18.53 -12.21 9.00
C LEU A 98 18.01 -10.96 9.72
N LYS A 99 18.41 -10.78 10.98
CA LYS A 99 18.00 -9.67 11.86
C LYS A 99 18.47 -8.32 11.30
N ASP A 100 17.51 -7.42 11.14
CA ASP A 100 17.73 -6.06 10.67
C ASP A 100 16.66 -5.16 11.28
N LEU A 101 17.02 -4.43 12.33
CA LEU A 101 16.06 -3.60 13.06
C LEU A 101 15.63 -2.36 12.24
N ASP A 102 16.43 -1.91 11.28
CA ASP A 102 16.02 -0.80 10.41
C ASP A 102 14.93 -1.26 9.43
N GLU A 103 15.00 -2.49 8.93
CA GLU A 103 13.92 -3.10 8.15
C GLU A 103 12.71 -3.48 9.02
N ALA A 104 12.93 -4.05 10.21
CA ALA A 104 11.85 -4.39 11.12
C ALA A 104 10.99 -3.16 11.49
N ARG A 105 11.62 -2.01 11.73
CA ARG A 105 10.91 -0.75 12.03
C ARG A 105 9.94 -0.38 10.91
N LYS A 106 10.36 -0.50 9.65
CA LYS A 106 9.55 -0.18 8.47
C LYS A 106 8.34 -1.13 8.38
N LEU A 107 8.60 -2.43 8.50
CA LEU A 107 7.57 -3.48 8.41
C LEU A 107 6.53 -3.37 9.55
N ILE A 108 6.97 -3.19 10.80
CA ILE A 108 6.07 -3.02 11.95
C ILE A 108 5.24 -1.74 11.80
N THR A 109 5.85 -0.65 11.34
CA THR A 109 5.12 0.61 11.11
C THR A 109 4.09 0.48 10.01
N ALA A 110 4.42 -0.21 8.91
CA ALA A 110 3.50 -0.49 7.81
C ALA A 110 2.34 -1.38 8.29
N LEU A 111 2.66 -2.48 8.98
CA LEU A 111 1.67 -3.39 9.56
C LEU A 111 0.74 -2.67 10.55
N ALA A 112 1.25 -1.78 11.39
CA ALA A 112 0.44 -1.01 12.32
C ALA A 112 -0.56 -0.10 11.61
N GLY A 113 -0.14 0.60 10.56
CA GLY A 113 -1.06 1.38 9.72
C GLY A 113 -2.09 0.50 9.03
N PHE A 114 -1.66 -0.63 8.48
CA PHE A 114 -2.50 -1.60 7.81
C PHE A 114 -3.57 -2.18 8.73
N VAL A 115 -3.19 -2.72 9.90
CA VAL A 115 -4.11 -3.33 10.87
C VAL A 115 -5.08 -2.29 11.45
N THR A 116 -4.61 -1.08 11.72
CA THR A 116 -5.48 0.00 12.21
C THR A 116 -6.55 0.36 11.18
N ALA A 117 -6.21 0.42 9.89
CA ALA A 117 -7.17 0.69 8.83
C ALA A 117 -8.09 -0.51 8.54
N ALA A 118 -7.56 -1.74 8.59
CA ALA A 118 -8.29 -2.96 8.23
C ALA A 118 -9.25 -3.45 9.32
N ALA A 119 -8.93 -3.22 10.60
CA ALA A 119 -9.70 -3.76 11.72
C ALA A 119 -11.23 -3.48 11.70
N PRO A 120 -11.73 -2.27 11.38
CA PRO A 120 -13.17 -2.03 11.29
C PRO A 120 -13.84 -2.82 10.14
N GLU A 121 -13.10 -3.13 9.07
CA GLU A 121 -13.63 -3.79 7.88
C GLU A 121 -13.72 -5.32 8.03
N ILE A 122 -12.79 -5.92 8.77
CA ILE A 122 -12.70 -7.39 8.91
C ILE A 122 -13.35 -7.94 10.18
N GLY A 123 -13.83 -7.09 11.08
CA GLY A 123 -14.46 -7.52 12.33
C GLY A 123 -13.48 -8.08 13.38
N SER A 124 -13.95 -8.19 14.63
CA SER A 124 -13.11 -8.51 15.78
C SER A 124 -12.49 -9.91 15.72
N GLN A 125 -13.16 -10.88 15.10
CA GLN A 125 -12.69 -12.26 15.01
C GLN A 125 -11.42 -12.40 14.17
N HIS A 126 -11.23 -11.53 13.16
CA HIS A 126 -10.02 -11.51 12.34
C HIS A 126 -9.03 -10.46 12.83
N ALA A 127 -9.51 -9.30 13.31
CA ALA A 127 -8.64 -8.21 13.76
C ALA A 127 -7.93 -8.48 15.10
N GLY A 128 -8.54 -9.25 16.01
CA GLY A 128 -7.97 -9.55 17.33
C GLY A 128 -6.57 -10.19 17.24
N PRO A 129 -6.42 -11.35 16.58
CA PRO A 129 -5.13 -12.01 16.41
C PRO A 129 -4.07 -11.13 15.73
N LEU A 130 -4.45 -10.28 14.77
CA LEU A 130 -3.51 -9.37 14.10
C LEU A 130 -2.99 -8.27 15.03
N ARG A 131 -3.85 -7.74 15.91
CA ARG A 131 -3.45 -6.76 16.93
C ARG A 131 -2.52 -7.37 17.97
N ASP A 132 -2.82 -8.59 18.41
CA ASP A 132 -1.99 -9.31 19.38
C ASP A 132 -0.61 -9.67 18.80
N GLY A 133 -0.60 -10.09 17.54
CA GLY A 133 0.62 -10.33 16.77
C GLY A 133 1.47 -9.07 16.59
N LEU A 134 0.84 -7.97 16.17
CA LEU A 134 1.51 -6.66 16.06
C LEU A 134 2.07 -6.20 17.41
N LYS A 135 1.31 -6.33 18.50
CA LYS A 135 1.77 -5.99 19.85
C LYS A 135 3.01 -6.79 20.24
N SER A 136 3.01 -8.09 19.94
CA SER A 136 4.15 -8.99 20.20
C SER A 136 5.40 -8.54 19.43
N LEU A 137 5.25 -8.16 18.16
CA LEU A 137 6.35 -7.65 17.34
C LEU A 137 6.90 -6.32 17.87
N GLN A 138 6.03 -5.40 18.31
CA GLN A 138 6.45 -4.12 18.90
C GLN A 138 7.25 -4.31 20.19
N LEU A 139 6.84 -5.25 21.03
CA LEU A 139 7.57 -5.61 22.24
C LEU A 139 8.93 -6.26 21.92
N ALA A 140 8.94 -7.23 21.00
CA ALA A 140 10.17 -7.90 20.59
C ALA A 140 11.17 -6.92 19.96
N PHE A 141 10.70 -5.99 19.13
CA PHE A 141 11.54 -4.93 18.59
C PHE A 141 12.18 -4.09 19.71
N ARG A 142 11.39 -3.70 20.71
CA ARG A 142 11.89 -2.89 21.83
C ARG A 142 12.93 -3.65 22.65
N GLU A 143 12.73 -4.95 22.84
CA GLU A 143 13.69 -5.83 23.53
C GLU A 143 14.99 -5.99 22.73
N ALA A 144 14.88 -6.17 21.41
CA ALA A 144 16.03 -6.34 20.53
C ALA A 144 16.82 -5.04 20.29
N SER A 145 16.18 -3.88 20.44
CA SER A 145 16.81 -2.58 20.16
C SER A 145 17.83 -2.19 21.23
N PRO A 146 19.09 -1.91 20.86
CA PRO A 146 20.08 -1.39 21.81
C PRO A 146 19.79 0.06 22.22
N PHE A 147 18.94 0.76 21.47
CA PHE A 147 18.49 2.12 21.75
C PHE A 147 16.95 2.15 21.77
N PRO A 148 16.32 1.84 22.92
CA PRO A 148 14.86 1.81 23.01
C PRO A 148 14.25 3.18 22.72
N ASP A 149 13.20 3.19 21.89
CA ASP A 149 12.40 4.38 21.65
C ASP A 149 11.63 4.78 22.93
N ALA A 150 11.36 6.08 23.08
CA ALA A 150 10.47 6.55 24.13
C ALA A 150 9.05 5.97 23.95
N PRO A 151 8.26 5.80 25.03
CA PRO A 151 6.87 5.33 24.91
C PRO A 151 6.05 6.21 23.95
N GLY A 152 5.38 5.59 22.98
CA GLY A 152 4.62 6.26 21.92
C GLY A 152 5.46 6.57 20.66
N ALA A 153 6.77 6.36 20.69
CA ALA A 153 7.69 6.60 19.58
C ALA A 153 8.25 5.31 18.95
N GLY A 154 7.90 4.14 19.49
CA GLY A 154 8.30 2.86 18.93
C GLY A 154 7.68 2.60 17.54
N PRO A 155 8.19 1.58 16.81
CA PRO A 155 7.64 1.24 15.50
C PRO A 155 6.13 0.98 15.55
N GLY A 156 5.38 1.68 14.70
CA GLY A 156 3.91 1.58 14.66
C GLY A 156 3.15 2.24 15.81
N GLU A 157 3.79 2.70 16.88
CA GLU A 157 3.11 3.26 18.07
C GLU A 157 2.34 4.55 17.78
N LYS A 158 2.67 5.25 16.69
CA LYS A 158 1.86 6.37 16.18
C LYS A 158 0.42 5.98 15.85
N PHE A 159 0.17 4.70 15.53
CA PHE A 159 -1.15 4.16 15.19
C PHE A 159 -1.78 3.40 16.36
N THR A 160 -0.97 2.69 17.16
CA THR A 160 -1.45 1.80 18.23
C THR A 160 -1.46 2.43 19.61
N GLY A 161 -0.77 3.56 19.78
CA GLY A 161 -0.37 4.07 21.09
C GLY A 161 0.82 3.31 21.68
N PRO A 162 1.31 3.73 22.86
CA PRO A 162 2.41 3.07 23.57
C PRO A 162 2.09 1.62 23.92
N VAL A 163 3.06 0.73 23.76
CA VAL A 163 2.91 -0.69 24.11
C VAL A 163 3.64 -1.00 25.42
N TYR A 164 2.95 -1.68 26.34
CA TYR A 164 3.53 -2.15 27.60
C TYR A 164 3.57 -3.67 27.62
N GLY A 165 4.68 -4.20 28.17
CA GLY A 165 4.93 -5.62 28.36
C GLY A 165 4.67 -6.01 29.80
#